data_AF-A0A067TG15-F1
#
_entry.id   AF-A0A067TG15-F1
#
_cell.length_a   1.000
_cell.length_b   1.000
_cell.length_c   1.000
_cell.angle_alpha   90.00
_cell.angle_beta   90.00
_cell.angle_gamma   90.00
#
_symmetry.space_group_name_H-M   'P 1'
#
loop_
_entity.id
_entity.type
_entity.pdbx_description
1 polymer ?
#
loop_
_entity_poly.entity_id
_entity_poly.type
_entity_poly.pdbx_seq_one_letter_code
_entity_poly.pdbx_strand_id
1 'polypeptide(L)'
;MSTARRIRIVCISDTHNDDPTARIPNGDVLVHAGDMTDDGTQEELEKALAWIRNLPHKVKVIIPGNHDLGLDPSHKVYNPAMHTLFSSPIVQADGVVLLDKSRPTFLHDDLLSVYANSFQPDFLKSSYAFTYLPYPSPEATDAWASAPDISRGPLELWLTHGAPKGRLDQIHITGLMGCEAQRQKVATARPLVCVFGHFHCSYGVEKVVWHDTPDIIDGDSNGIKECVTLTDENRDSPYDFTSLKRGKETVFINAAWMTMEKGKVEKRNKPIVIDLEYSVPPN
;
A
#
# COMPACT_ATOMS: atom_id res chain seq x y z
N MET A 1 7.75 -32.11 -5.83
CA MET A 1 8.26 -30.84 -6.40
C MET A 1 7.23 -29.77 -6.07
N SER A 2 7.62 -28.66 -5.44
CA SER A 2 6.69 -27.53 -5.28
C SER A 2 6.31 -27.03 -6.68
N THR A 3 5.03 -26.79 -6.92
CA THR A 3 4.58 -26.17 -8.17
C THR A 3 4.56 -24.67 -7.95
N ALA A 4 5.42 -23.95 -8.66
CA ALA A 4 5.37 -22.50 -8.72
C ALA A 4 4.04 -22.07 -9.34
N ARG A 5 3.33 -21.15 -8.68
CA ARG A 5 2.08 -20.58 -9.19
C ARG A 5 2.21 -19.07 -9.31
N ARG A 6 1.63 -18.55 -10.38
CA ARG A 6 1.52 -17.11 -10.65
C ARG A 6 0.31 -16.58 -9.88
N ILE A 7 0.47 -15.42 -9.23
CA ILE A 7 -0.63 -14.65 -8.63
C ILE A 7 -0.68 -13.27 -9.27
N ARG A 8 -1.87 -12.86 -9.72
CA ARG A 8 -2.12 -11.53 -10.28
C ARG A 8 -2.68 -10.60 -9.22
N ILE A 9 -1.98 -9.51 -8.96
CA ILE A 9 -2.35 -8.50 -7.98
C ILE A 9 -2.68 -7.20 -8.71
N VAL A 10 -3.84 -6.63 -8.41
CA VAL A 10 -4.30 -5.34 -8.92
C VAL A 10 -4.17 -4.31 -7.80
N CYS A 11 -3.28 -3.33 -7.99
CA CYS A 11 -2.98 -2.28 -7.03
C CYS A 11 -3.69 -0.98 -7.43
N ILE A 12 -4.37 -0.37 -6.46
CA ILE A 12 -4.99 0.96 -6.55
C ILE A 12 -4.91 1.67 -5.20
N SER A 13 -5.07 2.99 -5.17
CA SER A 13 -5.14 3.82 -3.97
C SER A 13 -5.85 5.13 -4.31
N ASP A 14 -6.20 5.93 -3.32
CA ASP A 14 -6.63 7.32 -3.49
C ASP A 14 -7.84 7.43 -4.43
N THR A 15 -8.88 6.63 -4.23
CA THR A 15 -10.08 6.71 -5.06
C THR A 15 -10.96 7.89 -4.71
N HIS A 16 -10.87 8.47 -3.50
CA HIS A 16 -11.52 9.74 -3.16
C HIS A 16 -12.98 9.83 -3.65
N ASN A 17 -13.82 8.91 -3.17
CA ASN A 17 -15.25 8.80 -3.54
C ASN A 17 -15.56 8.44 -5.01
N ASP A 18 -14.55 8.23 -5.85
CA ASP A 18 -14.72 7.76 -7.23
C ASP A 18 -15.07 6.27 -7.25
N ASP A 19 -15.72 5.82 -8.33
CA ASP A 19 -16.02 4.41 -8.57
C ASP A 19 -15.19 3.91 -9.76
N PRO A 20 -14.03 3.27 -9.51
CA PRO A 20 -13.16 2.81 -10.58
C PRO A 20 -13.59 1.47 -11.19
N THR A 21 -14.74 0.87 -10.79
CA THR A 21 -15.12 -0.51 -11.10
C THR A 21 -14.95 -0.88 -12.57
N ALA A 22 -15.39 -0.01 -13.49
CA ALA A 22 -15.30 -0.24 -14.93
C ALA A 22 -13.86 -0.30 -15.48
N ARG A 23 -12.88 0.18 -14.72
CA ARG A 23 -11.45 0.25 -15.06
C ARG A 23 -10.59 -0.69 -14.24
N ILE A 24 -11.15 -1.40 -13.26
CA ILE A 24 -10.43 -2.42 -12.50
C ILE A 24 -10.35 -3.71 -13.35
N PRO A 25 -9.16 -4.14 -13.77
CA PRO A 25 -9.01 -5.40 -14.50
C PRO A 25 -9.20 -6.61 -13.58
N ASN A 26 -9.40 -7.79 -14.16
CA ASN A 26 -9.45 -9.04 -13.40
C ASN A 26 -8.07 -9.39 -12.82
N GLY A 27 -8.08 -9.92 -11.60
CA GLY A 27 -6.92 -10.47 -10.91
C GLY A 27 -7.33 -11.39 -9.76
N ASP A 28 -6.36 -12.04 -9.13
CA ASP A 28 -6.60 -12.92 -7.99
C ASP A 28 -6.81 -12.11 -6.69
N VAL A 29 -6.05 -11.01 -6.56
CA VAL A 29 -6.04 -10.13 -5.39
C VAL A 29 -6.17 -8.67 -5.82
N LEU A 30 -7.05 -7.93 -5.17
CA LEU A 30 -7.07 -6.47 -5.20
C LEU A 30 -6.37 -5.93 -3.96
N VAL A 31 -5.57 -4.88 -4.11
CA VAL A 31 -4.99 -4.10 -3.02
C VAL A 31 -5.43 -2.65 -3.15
N HIS A 32 -6.07 -2.10 -2.11
CA HIS A 32 -6.38 -0.67 -1.99
C HIS A 32 -5.54 -0.01 -0.89
N ALA A 33 -4.65 0.91 -1.25
CA ALA A 33 -3.68 1.50 -0.33
C ALA A 33 -4.17 2.79 0.36
N GLY A 34 -5.44 2.86 0.76
CA GLY A 34 -6.00 4.02 1.49
C GLY A 34 -6.58 5.13 0.64
N ASP A 35 -7.20 6.10 1.31
CA ASP A 35 -7.94 7.23 0.76
C ASP A 35 -9.06 6.78 -0.20
N MET A 36 -9.90 5.88 0.31
CA MET A 36 -11.10 5.44 -0.42
C MET A 36 -12.12 6.57 -0.54
N THR A 37 -12.15 7.46 0.46
CA THR A 37 -13.11 8.54 0.66
C THR A 37 -12.44 9.91 0.71
N ASP A 38 -13.23 11.00 0.69
CA ASP A 38 -12.70 12.36 0.93
C ASP A 38 -12.76 12.78 2.40
N ASP A 39 -13.84 12.44 3.11
CA ASP A 39 -14.03 12.90 4.50
C ASP A 39 -14.33 11.75 5.47
N GLY A 40 -14.32 10.49 5.00
CA GLY A 40 -14.59 9.31 5.82
C GLY A 40 -15.97 9.32 6.47
N THR A 41 -16.95 9.99 5.86
CA THR A 41 -18.33 9.95 6.34
C THR A 41 -18.92 8.56 6.17
N GLN A 42 -20.00 8.26 6.91
CA GLN A 42 -20.70 6.98 6.77
C GLN A 42 -21.14 6.71 5.33
N GLU A 43 -21.73 7.69 4.66
CA GLU A 43 -22.22 7.56 3.28
C GLU A 43 -21.08 7.25 2.30
N GLU A 44 -19.94 7.94 2.43
CA GLU A 44 -18.77 7.71 1.59
C GLU A 44 -18.16 6.34 1.82
N LEU A 45 -18.00 5.93 3.09
CA LEU A 45 -17.46 4.63 3.45
C LEU A 45 -18.37 3.48 3.00
N GLU A 46 -19.70 3.64 3.10
CA GLU A 46 -20.66 2.66 2.57
C GLU A 46 -20.57 2.54 1.05
N LYS A 47 -20.45 3.67 0.32
CA LYS A 47 -20.26 3.67 -1.14
C LYS A 47 -18.95 3.01 -1.55
N ALA A 48 -17.85 3.35 -0.87
CA ALA A 48 -16.56 2.74 -1.12
C ALA A 48 -16.60 1.22 -0.93
N LEU A 49 -17.16 0.78 0.20
CA LEU A 49 -17.32 -0.65 0.47
C LEU A 49 -18.21 -1.35 -0.58
N ALA A 50 -19.27 -0.68 -1.04
CA ALA A 50 -20.20 -1.25 -2.00
C ALA A 50 -19.53 -1.62 -3.34
N TRP A 51 -18.68 -0.75 -3.90
CA TRP A 51 -18.01 -1.09 -5.16
C TRP A 51 -16.88 -2.11 -4.92
N ILE A 52 -16.09 -1.95 -3.84
CA ILE A 52 -14.97 -2.86 -3.52
C ILE A 52 -15.46 -4.29 -3.35
N ARG A 53 -16.52 -4.52 -2.56
CA ARG A 53 -17.02 -5.87 -2.26
C ARG A 53 -17.60 -6.58 -3.48
N ASN A 54 -18.09 -5.83 -4.48
CA ASN A 54 -18.67 -6.38 -5.70
C ASN A 54 -17.64 -6.78 -6.77
N LEU A 55 -16.35 -6.45 -6.57
CA LEU A 55 -15.29 -6.85 -7.50
C LEU A 55 -15.05 -8.38 -7.47
N PRO A 56 -14.69 -8.99 -8.63
CA PRO A 56 -14.59 -10.45 -8.79
C PRO A 56 -13.33 -11.08 -8.17
N HIS A 57 -12.43 -10.26 -7.62
CA HIS A 57 -11.19 -10.72 -6.98
C HIS A 57 -11.52 -11.62 -5.78
N LYS A 58 -10.78 -12.71 -5.60
CA LYS A 58 -11.01 -13.65 -4.48
C LYS A 58 -10.70 -12.98 -3.14
N VAL A 59 -9.69 -12.13 -3.09
CA VAL A 59 -9.28 -11.37 -1.91
C VAL A 59 -9.15 -9.89 -2.27
N LYS A 60 -9.69 -9.00 -1.45
CA LYS A 60 -9.56 -7.55 -1.56
C LYS A 60 -8.96 -7.00 -0.26
N VAL A 61 -7.66 -6.76 -0.28
CA VAL A 61 -6.92 -6.22 0.87
C VAL A 61 -7.03 -4.71 0.84
N ILE A 62 -7.54 -4.12 1.91
CA ILE A 62 -7.72 -2.67 2.00
C ILE A 62 -7.12 -2.14 3.30
N ILE A 63 -6.53 -0.96 3.22
CA ILE A 63 -6.14 -0.17 4.39
C ILE A 63 -6.82 1.20 4.27
N PRO A 64 -7.09 1.89 5.38
CA PRO A 64 -7.51 3.30 5.34
C PRO A 64 -6.31 4.23 5.12
N GLY A 65 -6.58 5.42 4.58
CA GLY A 65 -5.63 6.54 4.46
C GLY A 65 -6.03 7.75 5.32
N ASN A 66 -5.40 8.91 5.12
CA ASN A 66 -5.69 10.13 5.89
C ASN A 66 -7.10 10.68 5.71
N HIS A 67 -7.73 10.44 4.57
CA HIS A 67 -9.07 10.92 4.27
C HIS A 67 -10.18 9.98 4.76
N ASP A 68 -9.85 8.75 5.14
CA ASP A 68 -10.80 7.78 5.69
C ASP A 68 -11.09 8.02 7.18
N LEU A 69 -11.43 9.26 7.53
CA LEU A 69 -11.48 9.78 8.90
C LEU A 69 -12.35 8.96 9.86
N GLY A 70 -13.47 8.42 9.37
CA GLY A 70 -14.39 7.60 10.15
C GLY A 70 -13.83 6.25 10.58
N LEU A 71 -12.68 5.81 10.03
CA LEU A 71 -12.04 4.54 10.35
C LEU A 71 -10.90 4.66 11.38
N ASP A 72 -10.48 5.87 11.76
CA ASP A 72 -9.41 6.08 12.74
C ASP A 72 -9.95 6.23 14.16
N PRO A 73 -9.69 5.28 15.09
CA PRO A 73 -10.16 5.35 16.47
C PRO A 73 -9.68 6.56 17.28
N SER A 74 -8.60 7.23 16.84
CA SER A 74 -8.05 8.42 17.48
C SER A 74 -8.64 9.73 16.95
N HIS A 75 -9.35 9.67 15.82
CA HIS A 75 -9.88 10.85 15.16
C HIS A 75 -11.26 11.27 15.70
N LYS A 76 -11.54 12.58 15.75
CA LYS A 76 -12.78 13.13 16.34
C LYS A 76 -14.07 12.71 15.63
N VAL A 77 -13.99 12.30 14.37
CA VAL A 77 -15.15 11.82 13.58
C VAL A 77 -15.20 10.30 13.45
N TYR A 78 -14.43 9.57 14.27
CA TYR A 78 -14.42 8.12 14.30
C TYR A 78 -15.84 7.55 14.38
N ASN A 79 -16.15 6.60 13.49
CA ASN A 79 -17.41 5.90 13.47
C ASN A 79 -17.19 4.40 13.72
N PRO A 80 -17.35 3.92 14.98
CA PRO A 80 -17.14 2.51 15.30
C PRO A 80 -18.09 1.57 14.56
N ALA A 81 -19.27 2.04 14.13
CA ALA A 81 -20.18 1.22 13.34
C ALA A 81 -19.61 0.92 11.95
N MET A 82 -18.95 1.90 11.32
CA MET A 82 -18.28 1.69 10.03
C MET A 82 -17.06 0.80 10.16
N HIS A 83 -16.26 1.00 11.19
CA HIS A 83 -15.13 0.11 11.48
C HIS A 83 -15.58 -1.35 11.70
N THR A 84 -16.65 -1.53 12.47
CA THR A 84 -17.29 -2.84 12.69
C THR A 84 -17.83 -3.43 11.39
N LEU A 85 -18.45 -2.62 10.53
CA LEU A 85 -18.98 -3.07 9.25
C LEU A 85 -17.86 -3.60 8.34
N PHE A 86 -16.77 -2.85 8.16
CA PHE A 86 -15.64 -3.26 7.33
C PHE A 86 -14.96 -4.54 7.85
N SER A 87 -15.00 -4.77 9.16
CA SER A 87 -14.46 -5.98 9.81
C SER A 87 -15.50 -7.10 9.99
N SER A 88 -16.73 -6.92 9.48
CA SER A 88 -17.82 -7.85 9.74
C SER A 88 -17.67 -9.16 8.97
N PRO A 89 -18.20 -10.29 9.48
CA PRO A 89 -18.17 -11.57 8.78
C PRO A 89 -18.80 -11.53 7.38
N ILE A 90 -19.80 -10.67 7.16
CA ILE A 90 -20.46 -10.55 5.85
C ILE A 90 -19.56 -9.87 4.81
N VAL A 91 -18.77 -8.88 5.22
CA VAL A 91 -17.78 -8.21 4.35
C VAL A 91 -16.59 -9.13 4.09
N GLN A 92 -16.16 -9.89 5.10
CA GLN A 92 -15.11 -10.91 4.96
C GLN A 92 -15.53 -12.08 4.07
N ALA A 93 -16.80 -12.48 4.10
CA ALA A 93 -17.34 -13.52 3.22
C ALA A 93 -17.30 -13.10 1.74
N ASP A 94 -17.34 -11.80 1.45
CA ASP A 94 -17.13 -11.25 0.12
C ASP A 94 -15.64 -11.10 -0.23
N GLY A 95 -14.73 -11.62 0.60
CA GLY A 95 -13.29 -11.61 0.38
C GLY A 95 -12.60 -10.28 0.73
N VAL A 96 -13.30 -9.31 1.35
CA VAL A 96 -12.69 -8.05 1.77
C VAL A 96 -11.99 -8.21 3.11
N VAL A 97 -10.75 -7.73 3.19
CA VAL A 97 -9.92 -7.79 4.40
C VAL A 97 -9.41 -6.39 4.71
N LEU A 98 -9.97 -5.77 5.75
CA LEU A 98 -9.45 -4.53 6.32
C LEU A 98 -8.21 -4.84 7.18
N LEU A 99 -7.08 -4.22 6.86
CA LEU A 99 -5.85 -4.30 7.65
C LEU A 99 -5.51 -2.93 8.26
N ASP A 100 -6.16 -2.62 9.37
CA ASP A 100 -6.01 -1.36 10.11
C ASP A 100 -5.05 -1.47 11.32
N LYS A 101 -4.48 -2.66 11.55
CA LYS A 101 -3.55 -2.95 12.65
C LYS A 101 -2.19 -3.34 12.10
N SER A 102 -1.15 -2.72 12.62
CA SER A 102 0.24 -2.91 12.21
C SER A 102 0.79 -4.28 12.62
N ARG A 103 0.41 -5.33 11.90
CA ARG A 103 0.93 -6.69 12.09
C ARG A 103 1.01 -7.46 10.77
N PRO A 104 2.01 -8.35 10.60
CA PRO A 104 2.01 -9.30 9.49
C PRO A 104 0.76 -10.18 9.51
N THR A 105 0.11 -10.29 8.38
CA THR A 105 -1.11 -11.09 8.15
C THR A 105 -0.90 -11.94 6.90
N PHE A 106 -1.16 -13.24 6.99
CA PHE A 106 -1.08 -14.16 5.86
C PHE A 106 -2.46 -14.23 5.18
N LEU A 107 -2.49 -14.07 3.86
CA LEU A 107 -3.71 -14.00 3.05
C LEU A 107 -3.62 -14.93 1.84
N HIS A 108 -4.78 -15.20 1.22
CA HIS A 108 -4.92 -16.07 0.05
C HIS A 108 -4.33 -17.47 0.31
N ASP A 109 -4.92 -18.23 1.24
CA ASP A 109 -4.49 -19.59 1.59
C ASP A 109 -3.03 -19.67 2.10
N ASP A 110 -2.63 -18.68 2.91
CA ASP A 110 -1.27 -18.49 3.47
C ASP A 110 -0.16 -18.24 2.43
N LEU A 111 -0.54 -17.88 1.20
CA LEU A 111 0.40 -17.69 0.08
C LEU A 111 0.99 -16.27 0.01
N LEU A 112 0.35 -15.30 0.66
CA LEU A 112 0.72 -13.90 0.61
C LEU A 112 0.91 -13.35 2.03
N SER A 113 2.16 -13.16 2.47
CA SER A 113 2.42 -12.43 3.70
C SER A 113 2.34 -10.93 3.44
N VAL A 114 1.48 -10.26 4.21
CA VAL A 114 1.21 -8.83 4.08
C VAL A 114 1.48 -8.14 5.39
N TYR A 115 2.34 -7.14 5.39
CA TYR A 115 2.44 -6.17 6.47
C TYR A 115 1.71 -4.90 6.03
N ALA A 116 0.80 -4.41 6.87
CA ALA A 116 -0.01 -3.24 6.57
C ALA A 116 0.14 -2.17 7.66
N ASN A 117 0.23 -0.90 7.27
CA ASN A 117 0.25 0.21 8.21
C ASN A 117 -0.29 1.51 7.57
N SER A 118 -1.38 2.03 8.14
CA SER A 118 -2.00 3.28 7.66
C SER A 118 -1.32 4.54 8.19
N PHE A 119 -0.47 4.44 9.20
CA PHE A 119 0.11 5.60 9.86
C PHE A 119 1.11 6.35 8.97
N GLN A 120 1.04 7.68 9.02
CA GLN A 120 1.89 8.57 8.25
C GLN A 120 2.29 9.85 9.02
N PRO A 121 3.44 10.45 8.70
CA PRO A 121 3.89 11.68 9.36
C PRO A 121 3.03 12.88 8.94
N ASP A 122 2.66 13.72 9.91
CA ASP A 122 1.97 14.98 9.65
C ASP A 122 2.94 16.16 9.56
N PHE A 123 3.25 16.56 8.33
CA PHE A 123 4.12 17.71 8.06
C PHE A 123 3.38 19.06 8.12
N LEU A 124 2.05 19.06 8.11
CA LEU A 124 1.24 20.26 7.91
C LEU A 124 0.41 20.66 9.12
N LYS A 125 0.49 19.92 10.24
CA LYS A 125 -0.35 20.13 11.44
C LYS A 125 -1.83 20.05 11.07
N SER A 126 -2.16 18.98 10.36
CA SER A 126 -3.48 18.73 9.81
C SER A 126 -4.43 18.08 10.82
N SER A 127 -5.72 17.98 10.48
CA SER A 127 -6.69 17.18 11.22
C SER A 127 -7.05 15.91 10.43
N TYR A 128 -6.06 15.29 9.82
CA TYR A 128 -6.22 14.07 9.05
C TYR A 128 -6.04 12.83 9.93
N ALA A 129 -6.62 11.71 9.48
CA ALA A 129 -6.54 10.44 10.18
C ALA A 129 -5.17 9.77 10.05
N PHE A 130 -4.87 8.88 11.00
CA PHE A 130 -3.67 8.04 11.05
C PHE A 130 -2.37 8.86 10.99
N THR A 131 -2.36 10.03 11.62
CA THR A 131 -1.21 10.94 11.62
C THR A 131 -0.38 10.85 12.90
N TYR A 132 0.91 11.12 12.80
CA TYR A 132 1.82 11.26 13.95
C TYR A 132 2.90 12.33 13.71
N LEU A 133 3.59 12.76 14.76
CA LEU A 133 4.67 13.75 14.66
C LEU A 133 5.83 13.24 13.80
N PRO A 134 6.33 14.00 12.79
CA PRO A 134 7.38 13.53 11.89
C PRO A 134 8.67 13.06 12.60
N TYR A 135 9.39 12.15 11.96
CA TYR A 135 10.68 11.65 12.45
C TYR A 135 11.74 12.79 12.50
N PRO A 136 12.59 12.83 13.54
CA PRO A 136 12.63 11.93 14.70
C PRO A 136 11.61 12.33 15.78
N SER A 137 10.77 11.37 16.18
CA SER A 137 9.83 11.50 17.30
C SER A 137 9.56 10.12 17.94
N PRO A 138 9.13 10.08 19.22
CA PRO A 138 8.65 8.84 19.85
C PRO A 138 7.46 8.23 19.08
N GLU A 139 6.52 9.06 18.63
CA GLU A 139 5.32 8.61 17.92
C GLU A 139 5.66 7.95 16.58
N ALA A 140 6.63 8.51 15.85
CA ALA A 140 7.16 7.88 14.64
C ALA A 140 7.83 6.54 14.95
N THR A 141 8.50 6.41 16.09
CA THR A 141 9.13 5.14 16.49
C THR A 141 8.07 4.09 16.83
N ASP A 142 7.06 4.49 17.60
CA ASP A 142 5.97 3.62 18.05
C ASP A 142 5.10 3.15 16.88
N ALA A 143 4.80 4.04 15.93
CA ALA A 143 4.00 3.73 14.75
C ALA A 143 4.58 2.57 13.90
N TRP A 144 5.90 2.36 13.96
CA TRP A 144 6.61 1.31 13.20
C TRP A 144 7.30 0.27 14.08
N ALA A 145 6.96 0.20 15.38
CA ALA A 145 7.60 -0.73 16.32
C ALA A 145 7.34 -2.21 15.96
N SER A 146 6.20 -2.50 15.35
CA SER A 146 5.79 -3.85 14.92
C SER A 146 6.23 -4.22 13.50
N ALA A 147 6.92 -3.31 12.79
CA ALA A 147 7.42 -3.58 11.45
C ALA A 147 8.34 -4.81 11.46
N PRO A 148 8.12 -5.78 10.57
CA PRO A 148 9.00 -6.94 10.47
C PRO A 148 10.36 -6.52 9.90
N ASP A 149 11.35 -7.38 10.13
CA ASP A 149 12.65 -7.34 9.47
C ASP A 149 12.87 -8.64 8.69
N ILE A 150 13.91 -8.69 7.85
CA ILE A 150 14.22 -9.85 6.99
C ILE A 150 14.50 -11.14 7.80
N SER A 151 14.87 -11.05 9.08
CA SER A 151 15.15 -12.23 9.91
C SER A 151 13.89 -13.04 10.24
N ARG A 152 12.70 -12.43 10.10
CA ARG A 152 11.40 -13.08 10.34
C ARG A 152 10.88 -13.90 9.16
N GLY A 153 11.59 -13.90 8.04
CA GLY A 153 11.20 -14.59 6.81
C GLY A 153 10.85 -13.64 5.67
N PRO A 154 10.59 -14.16 4.47
CA PRO A 154 10.29 -13.33 3.31
C PRO A 154 8.93 -12.66 3.46
N LEU A 155 8.89 -11.34 3.30
CA LEU A 155 7.66 -10.55 3.22
C LEU A 155 7.27 -10.31 1.76
N GLU A 156 6.08 -10.71 1.34
CA GLU A 156 5.61 -10.46 -0.03
C GLU A 156 5.19 -9.00 -0.21
N LEU A 157 4.24 -8.54 0.58
CA LEU A 157 3.65 -7.20 0.45
C LEU A 157 3.87 -6.34 1.68
N TRP A 158 4.32 -5.12 1.43
CA TRP A 158 4.33 -4.02 2.39
C TRP A 158 3.32 -2.97 1.92
N LEU A 159 2.19 -2.88 2.61
CA LEU A 159 1.06 -2.05 2.24
C LEU A 159 0.92 -0.86 3.18
N THR A 160 1.05 0.35 2.66
CA THR A 160 0.95 1.58 3.45
C THR A 160 0.21 2.64 2.68
N HIS A 161 -0.35 3.65 3.35
CA HIS A 161 -0.97 4.75 2.60
C HIS A 161 0.09 5.73 2.08
N GLY A 162 0.90 6.27 2.98
CA GLY A 162 2.05 7.10 2.62
C GLY A 162 3.21 6.30 2.02
N ALA A 163 4.03 6.99 1.23
CA ALA A 163 5.25 6.48 0.64
C ALA A 163 6.43 6.48 1.63
N PRO A 164 7.37 5.52 1.53
CA PRO A 164 8.70 5.66 2.13
C PRO A 164 9.44 6.85 1.52
N LYS A 165 10.19 7.60 2.34
CA LYS A 165 10.94 8.77 1.86
C LYS A 165 11.90 8.42 0.71
N GLY A 166 11.85 9.22 -0.34
CA GLY A 166 12.67 9.11 -1.55
C GLY A 166 12.17 8.11 -2.58
N ARG A 167 11.01 7.48 -2.41
CA ARG A 167 10.45 6.49 -3.35
C ARG A 167 9.07 6.92 -3.78
N LEU A 168 8.95 7.39 -5.03
CA LEU A 168 7.67 7.84 -5.62
C LEU A 168 6.86 8.74 -4.66
N ASP A 169 7.56 9.65 -3.97
CA ASP A 169 7.04 10.48 -2.88
C ASP A 169 7.09 11.99 -3.19
N GLN A 170 7.13 12.35 -4.49
CA GLN A 170 7.13 13.74 -4.90
C GLN A 170 5.70 14.29 -4.97
N ILE A 171 5.54 15.52 -4.47
CA ILE A 171 4.31 16.30 -4.56
C ILE A 171 4.67 17.78 -4.74
N HIS A 172 3.78 18.57 -5.36
CA HIS A 172 3.98 20.01 -5.55
C HIS A 172 3.68 20.83 -4.28
N ILE A 173 4.06 20.33 -3.11
CA ILE A 173 3.88 20.98 -1.80
C ILE A 173 5.22 20.97 -1.08
N THR A 174 5.81 22.15 -0.88
CA THR A 174 7.09 22.29 -0.20
C THR A 174 7.01 21.72 1.22
N GLY A 175 7.93 20.82 1.56
CA GLY A 175 8.06 20.24 2.90
C GLY A 175 7.25 18.96 3.13
N LEU A 176 6.34 18.60 2.22
CA LEU A 176 5.67 17.30 2.24
C LEU A 176 6.55 16.28 1.51
N MET A 177 6.92 15.20 2.19
CA MET A 177 7.83 14.17 1.71
C MET A 177 7.39 12.80 2.24
N GLY A 178 7.97 11.71 1.72
CA GLY A 178 7.70 10.39 2.27
C GLY A 178 8.21 10.20 3.69
N CYS A 179 7.81 9.08 4.31
CA CYS A 179 8.13 8.74 5.68
C CYS A 179 9.57 8.20 5.83
N GLU A 180 10.41 8.88 6.61
CA GLU A 180 11.78 8.44 6.90
C GLU A 180 11.82 7.19 7.78
N ALA A 181 10.96 7.09 8.82
CA ALA A 181 10.90 5.90 9.66
C ALA A 181 10.52 4.65 8.84
N GLN A 182 9.54 4.77 7.95
CA GLN A 182 9.15 3.72 7.01
C GLN A 182 10.31 3.32 6.10
N ARG A 183 11.01 4.31 5.51
CA ARG A 183 12.16 4.07 4.63
C ARG A 183 13.22 3.19 5.32
N GLN A 184 13.54 3.49 6.57
CA GLN A 184 14.48 2.70 7.37
C GLN A 184 13.97 1.27 7.59
N LYS A 185 12.69 1.10 7.95
CA LYS A 185 12.10 -0.22 8.19
C LYS A 185 12.01 -1.06 6.93
N VAL A 186 11.63 -0.48 5.79
CA VAL A 186 11.60 -1.18 4.50
C VAL A 186 12.99 -1.69 4.11
N ALA A 187 14.05 -0.90 4.34
CA ALA A 187 15.42 -1.34 4.05
C ALA A 187 15.87 -2.54 4.90
N THR A 188 15.36 -2.65 6.13
CA THR A 188 15.60 -3.82 7.00
C THR A 188 14.70 -5.01 6.66
N ALA A 189 13.47 -4.77 6.23
CA ALA A 189 12.49 -5.81 5.91
C ALA A 189 12.68 -6.43 4.53
N ARG A 190 13.11 -5.62 3.56
CA ARG A 190 13.30 -5.97 2.14
C ARG A 190 12.13 -6.79 1.55
N PRO A 191 10.89 -6.26 1.62
CA PRO A 191 9.71 -6.91 1.04
C PRO A 191 9.88 -7.10 -0.47
N LEU A 192 9.15 -8.04 -1.08
CA LEU A 192 9.14 -8.14 -2.54
C LEU A 192 8.50 -6.92 -3.20
N VAL A 193 7.37 -6.47 -2.65
CA VAL A 193 6.62 -5.33 -3.19
C VAL A 193 6.16 -4.40 -2.06
N CYS A 194 6.39 -3.10 -2.22
CA CYS A 194 5.77 -2.04 -1.45
C CYS A 194 4.66 -1.38 -2.28
N VAL A 195 3.43 -1.34 -1.76
CA VAL A 195 2.29 -0.69 -2.41
C VAL A 195 1.80 0.44 -1.52
N PHE A 196 1.66 1.62 -2.12
CA PHE A 196 1.20 2.84 -1.45
C PHE A 196 0.52 3.80 -2.43
N GLY A 197 0.12 4.96 -1.93
CA GLY A 197 -0.52 6.03 -2.70
C GLY A 197 -0.13 7.39 -2.17
N HIS A 198 -1.11 8.23 -1.85
CA HIS A 198 -1.00 9.57 -1.24
C HIS A 198 -0.35 10.65 -2.12
N PHE A 199 0.75 10.31 -2.78
CA PHE A 199 1.53 11.20 -3.63
C PHE A 199 1.03 11.12 -5.07
N HIS A 200 -0.11 11.74 -5.36
CA HIS A 200 -0.84 11.62 -6.64
C HIS A 200 0.02 11.93 -7.89
N CYS A 201 0.97 12.88 -7.79
CA CYS A 201 1.90 13.21 -8.88
C CYS A 201 2.89 12.10 -9.22
N SER A 202 3.18 11.23 -8.25
CA SER A 202 4.27 10.26 -8.31
C SER A 202 3.76 8.84 -8.58
N TYR A 203 2.57 8.72 -9.18
CA TYR A 203 2.06 7.44 -9.66
C TYR A 203 3.11 6.73 -10.51
N GLY A 204 3.35 5.45 -10.21
CA GLY A 204 4.30 4.65 -10.98
C GLY A 204 4.88 3.45 -10.22
N VAL A 205 5.92 2.90 -10.83
CA VAL A 205 6.60 1.67 -10.43
C VAL A 205 8.10 1.88 -10.50
N GLU A 206 8.79 1.59 -9.41
CA GLU A 206 10.25 1.56 -9.33
C GLU A 206 10.72 0.18 -8.86
N LYS A 207 11.86 -0.28 -9.37
CA LYS A 207 12.54 -1.46 -8.84
C LYS A 207 13.88 -1.05 -8.24
N VAL A 208 14.15 -1.52 -7.03
CA VAL A 208 15.44 -1.36 -6.37
C VAL A 208 16.17 -2.68 -6.23
N VAL A 209 17.49 -2.60 -6.26
CA VAL A 209 18.41 -3.69 -5.89
C VAL A 209 19.14 -3.29 -4.61
N TRP A 210 19.08 -4.14 -3.60
CA TRP A 210 19.75 -3.93 -2.31
C TRP A 210 21.21 -4.38 -2.35
N HIS A 211 22.07 -3.73 -1.56
CA HIS A 211 23.39 -4.29 -1.27
C HIS A 211 23.29 -5.62 -0.51
N ASP A 212 24.26 -6.51 -0.76
CA ASP A 212 24.29 -7.84 -0.15
C ASP A 212 24.46 -7.78 1.37
N THR A 213 25.23 -6.81 1.85
CA THR A 213 25.44 -6.51 3.26
C THR A 213 24.44 -5.44 3.73
N PRO A 214 23.54 -5.75 4.69
CA PRO A 214 22.58 -4.80 5.24
C PRO A 214 23.22 -3.56 5.88
N ASP A 215 24.47 -3.68 6.33
CA ASP A 215 25.18 -2.65 7.08
C ASP A 215 25.82 -1.57 6.20
N ILE A 216 25.77 -1.69 4.87
CA ILE A 216 26.16 -0.59 3.97
C ILE A 216 24.98 0.39 3.93
N ILE A 217 24.81 1.15 5.01
CA ILE A 217 23.93 2.32 5.06
C ILE A 217 24.79 3.50 4.62
N ASP A 218 24.94 3.68 3.31
CA ASP A 218 25.63 4.86 2.77
C ASP A 218 24.64 6.03 2.67
N GLY A 219 24.54 6.82 3.76
CA GLY A 219 23.80 8.09 3.80
C GLY A 219 22.45 8.06 3.07
N ASP A 220 22.33 8.83 1.99
CA ASP A 220 21.10 8.99 1.21
C ASP A 220 20.69 7.75 0.37
N SER A 221 21.53 6.73 0.24
CA SER A 221 21.17 5.50 -0.49
C SER A 221 20.35 4.52 0.34
N ASN A 222 20.48 4.55 1.68
CA ASN A 222 19.84 3.62 2.62
C ASN A 222 19.97 2.13 2.19
N GLY A 223 21.16 1.72 1.73
CA GLY A 223 21.46 0.34 1.35
C GLY A 223 21.04 -0.07 -0.06
N ILE A 224 20.63 0.88 -0.89
CA ILE A 224 20.21 0.65 -2.27
C ILE A 224 21.40 0.79 -3.22
N LYS A 225 21.65 -0.26 -4.00
CA LYS A 225 22.71 -0.35 -5.01
C LYS A 225 22.27 0.25 -6.35
N GLU A 226 21.01 0.02 -6.72
CA GLU A 226 20.45 0.42 -8.01
C GLU A 226 18.96 0.73 -7.83
N CYS A 227 18.46 1.75 -8.52
CA CYS A 227 17.04 2.07 -8.62
C CYS A 227 16.71 2.35 -10.08
N VAL A 228 15.66 1.71 -10.60
CA VAL A 228 15.18 1.88 -11.97
C VAL A 228 13.68 2.15 -11.94
N THR A 229 13.27 3.30 -12.48
CA THR A 229 11.87 3.60 -12.76
C THR A 229 11.40 2.74 -13.94
N LEU A 230 10.33 1.98 -13.74
CA LEU A 230 9.80 1.03 -14.72
C LEU A 230 8.56 1.54 -15.45
N THR A 231 7.89 2.56 -14.91
CA THR A 231 6.75 3.20 -15.54
C THR A 231 7.24 4.08 -16.68
N ASP A 232 6.71 3.82 -17.87
CA ASP A 232 6.94 4.56 -19.10
C ASP A 232 5.57 4.85 -19.73
N GLU A 233 5.42 5.97 -20.42
CA GLU A 233 4.17 6.38 -21.09
C GLU A 233 3.64 5.31 -22.05
N ASN A 234 4.52 4.42 -22.54
CA ASN A 234 4.20 3.36 -23.49
C ASN A 234 4.06 1.96 -22.87
N ARG A 235 4.25 1.80 -21.55
CA ARG A 235 4.21 0.50 -20.90
C ARG A 235 2.89 0.29 -20.15
N ASP A 236 2.00 -0.48 -20.76
CA ASP A 236 0.81 -0.98 -20.07
C ASP A 236 1.15 -2.14 -19.12
N SER A 237 0.43 -2.23 -18.01
CA SER A 237 0.43 -3.38 -17.10
C SER A 237 -0.24 -4.60 -17.78
N PRO A 238 0.08 -5.87 -17.41
CA PRO A 238 0.74 -6.29 -16.17
C PRO A 238 2.28 -6.23 -16.21
N TYR A 239 2.89 -5.87 -15.07
CA TYR A 239 4.32 -6.03 -14.84
C TYR A 239 4.61 -7.46 -14.37
N ASP A 240 5.49 -8.16 -15.09
CA ASP A 240 5.93 -9.51 -14.69
C ASP A 240 7.09 -9.42 -13.69
N PHE A 241 6.81 -9.80 -12.44
CA PHE A 241 7.74 -9.81 -11.32
C PHE A 241 7.93 -11.22 -10.74
N THR A 242 7.60 -12.26 -11.52
CA THR A 242 7.77 -13.67 -11.13
C THR A 242 9.23 -14.06 -10.87
N SER A 243 10.19 -13.29 -11.40
CA SER A 243 11.64 -13.53 -11.26
C SER A 243 12.33 -12.69 -10.19
N LEU A 244 11.59 -11.91 -9.38
CA LEU A 244 12.18 -11.08 -8.33
C LEU A 244 12.92 -11.92 -7.28
N LYS A 245 14.11 -11.47 -6.91
CA LYS A 245 14.94 -12.11 -5.89
C LYS A 245 14.60 -11.59 -4.49
N ARG A 246 13.93 -12.42 -3.69
CA ARG A 246 13.58 -12.14 -2.27
C ARG A 246 14.78 -11.65 -1.47
N GLY A 247 14.62 -10.55 -0.73
CA GLY A 247 15.67 -9.93 0.08
C GLY A 247 16.79 -9.23 -0.70
N LYS A 248 16.74 -9.24 -2.03
CA LYS A 248 17.72 -8.60 -2.93
C LYS A 248 17.10 -7.57 -3.85
N GLU A 249 15.84 -7.75 -4.23
CA GLU A 249 15.07 -6.82 -5.04
C GLU A 249 13.75 -6.48 -4.35
N THR A 250 13.35 -5.20 -4.45
CA THR A 250 12.04 -4.72 -4.00
C THR A 250 11.44 -3.85 -5.09
N VAL A 251 10.14 -4.00 -5.34
CA VAL A 251 9.39 -3.10 -6.23
C VAL A 251 8.58 -2.13 -5.37
N PHE A 252 8.66 -0.84 -5.67
CA PHE A 252 7.80 0.20 -5.09
C PHE A 252 6.72 0.57 -6.10
N ILE A 253 5.48 0.63 -5.63
CA ILE A 253 4.30 0.94 -6.44
C ILE A 253 3.54 2.06 -5.75
N ASN A 254 3.52 3.23 -6.39
CA ASN A 254 2.56 4.26 -6.08
C ASN A 254 1.34 4.07 -6.98
N ALA A 255 0.25 3.57 -6.42
CA ALA A 255 -0.95 3.16 -7.12
C ALA A 255 -2.06 4.23 -7.07
N ALA A 256 -1.72 5.50 -6.81
CA ALA A 256 -2.68 6.59 -6.72
C ALA A 256 -3.55 6.69 -7.97
N TRP A 257 -4.86 6.54 -7.80
CA TRP A 257 -5.88 6.67 -8.85
C TRP A 257 -6.04 8.13 -9.29
N MET A 258 -6.13 9.02 -8.31
CA MET A 258 -6.22 10.45 -8.55
C MET A 258 -4.97 10.99 -9.19
N THR A 259 -5.19 11.96 -10.08
CA THR A 259 -4.15 12.88 -10.55
C THR A 259 -4.27 14.17 -9.73
N MET A 260 -3.40 15.16 -9.96
CA MET A 260 -3.48 16.45 -9.24
C MET A 260 -4.78 17.24 -9.48
N GLU A 261 -5.58 16.85 -10.47
CA GLU A 261 -6.91 17.38 -10.68
C GLU A 261 -7.93 16.59 -9.85
N LYS A 262 -8.11 17.02 -8.58
CA LYS A 262 -9.11 16.46 -7.65
C LYS A 262 -10.57 16.66 -8.11
N GLY A 263 -10.82 17.44 -9.17
CA GLY A 263 -12.14 17.54 -9.80
C GLY A 263 -12.56 16.23 -10.48
N LYS A 264 -13.85 16.10 -10.82
CA LYS A 264 -14.34 15.05 -11.73
C LYS A 264 -13.80 15.31 -13.15
N VAL A 265 -12.56 14.92 -13.38
CA VAL A 265 -11.93 14.96 -14.71
C VAL A 265 -11.80 13.53 -15.22
N GLU A 266 -11.97 13.32 -16.53
CA GLU A 266 -11.87 11.98 -17.14
C GLU A 266 -10.46 11.36 -16.96
N LYS A 267 -9.44 12.20 -16.74
CA LYS A 267 -8.05 11.76 -16.63
C LYS A 267 -7.74 11.26 -15.20
N ARG A 268 -7.82 9.94 -15.04
CA ARG A 268 -7.32 9.20 -13.87
C ARG A 268 -6.17 8.30 -14.27
N ASN A 269 -5.30 7.98 -13.31
CA ASN A 269 -4.28 6.96 -13.49
C ASN A 269 -4.95 5.57 -13.67
N LYS A 270 -4.20 4.60 -14.18
CA LYS A 270 -4.71 3.22 -14.33
C LYS A 270 -4.36 2.41 -13.08
N PRO A 271 -5.13 1.37 -12.72
CA PRO A 271 -4.67 0.38 -11.74
C PRO A 271 -3.36 -0.25 -12.20
N ILE A 272 -2.42 -0.45 -11.28
CA ILE A 272 -1.15 -1.12 -11.57
C ILE A 272 -1.34 -2.61 -11.34
N VAL A 273 -1.22 -3.40 -12.41
CA VAL A 273 -1.33 -4.86 -12.34
C VAL A 273 0.06 -5.45 -12.30
N ILE A 274 0.31 -6.36 -11.36
CA ILE A 274 1.56 -7.09 -11.26
C ILE A 274 1.30 -8.59 -11.18
N ASP A 275 2.27 -9.37 -11.64
CA ASP A 275 2.26 -10.81 -11.48
C ASP A 275 3.47 -11.25 -10.64
N LEU A 276 3.23 -11.99 -9.56
CA LEU A 276 4.25 -12.56 -8.68
C LEU A 276 4.25 -14.09 -8.75
N GLU A 277 5.37 -14.71 -8.37
CA GLU A 277 5.47 -16.15 -8.17
C GLU A 277 5.47 -16.49 -6.68
N TYR A 278 4.66 -17.49 -6.30
CA TYR A 278 4.69 -18.08 -4.98
C TYR A 278 4.91 -19.59 -5.06
N SER A 279 5.57 -20.12 -4.04
CA SER A 279 5.80 -21.56 -3.88
C SER A 279 4.71 -22.14 -2.99
N VAL A 280 3.91 -23.08 -3.52
CA VAL A 280 3.00 -23.88 -2.70
C VAL A 280 3.82 -24.99 -2.03
N PRO A 281 3.81 -25.12 -0.69
CA PRO A 281 4.38 -26.29 -0.02
C PRO A 281 3.72 -27.55 -0.58
N PRO A 282 4.46 -28.65 -0.81
CA PRO A 282 3.83 -29.91 -1.17
C PRO A 282 2.87 -30.35 -0.03
N ASN A 283 1.63 -30.69 -0.40
CA ASN A 283 0.62 -31.28 0.49
C ASN A 283 1.16 -32.52 1.22
#